data_AF-A0A940T162-F1
#
_entry.id   AF-A0A940T162-F1
#
_cell.length_a   1.000
_cell.length_b   1.000
_cell.length_c   1.000
_cell.angle_alpha   90.00
_cell.angle_beta   90.00
_cell.angle_gamma   90.00
#
_symmetry.space_group_name_H-M   'P 1'
#
loop_
_entity.id
_entity.type
_entity.pdbx_description
1 polymer ?
#
loop_
_entity_poly.entity_id
_entity_poly.type
_entity_poly.pdbx_seq_one_letter_code
_entity_poly.pdbx_strand_id
1 'polypeptide(L)'
;MSGFLIPETHDCALGDHVARWRLLEKASPLTWDAQIGGSWHRPPVLPQYAPLIEALTAAGIDPHVVEWPTHGDSIQQLRVAAADWAVPDAAAAFVAGLWSAPAAWRAVLLGVLIERQLPEHPFTPWSNSVTDLCQVCGYRDRPQQLVAAWSSYLTEGTPLDGEPSGYAQALAWLAAERPEPTEYDRWALGAIISVIRSLPAGSRYTAAAKAITAAKILPDKRAVNAVLEDLALIGVLAPTDRPGMWEKFTTYRERDQRPNIKVEVQAPLAWWDTTAGDAGIRTEVVDAIFGPLNIPPVHLDAPRPAPHPALKDLLSGGLSARMRRLVPKADKPAASTGSGPAAAGDVWAIRIQPGKWVTVYLHEVQESGRPYAYAEFLAGTFPEMPTAKDIVTAVQPRRTGRSATWVHSIEKRPWMRRIAQAHPAPTSQAAYPEGGSWGAAKELRHLADWHYAR
;
A
#
# COMPACT_ATOMS: atom_id res chain seq x y z
N MET A 1 12.23 -3.42 24.70
CA MET A 1 10.87 -3.58 24.14
C MET A 1 11.00 -3.45 22.63
N SER A 2 10.33 -4.31 21.86
CA SER A 2 10.31 -4.21 20.41
C SER A 2 9.73 -2.86 19.99
N GLY A 3 10.37 -2.12 19.09
CA GLY A 3 9.88 -0.82 18.61
C GLY A 3 8.58 -0.90 17.80
N PHE A 4 8.15 -2.12 17.46
CA PHE A 4 6.92 -2.40 16.72
C PHE A 4 5.65 -2.38 17.57
N LEU A 5 5.73 -2.06 18.87
CA LEU A 5 4.56 -2.04 19.75
C LEU A 5 3.46 -1.10 19.24
N ILE A 6 2.22 -1.58 19.26
CA ILE A 6 1.02 -0.88 18.82
C ILE A 6 0.19 -0.53 20.07
N PRO A 7 0.10 0.75 20.44
CA PRO A 7 -0.67 1.20 21.59
C PRO A 7 -2.17 1.09 21.35
N GLU A 8 -2.92 1.14 22.44
CA GLU A 8 -4.38 1.11 22.51
C GLU A 8 -5.04 2.36 21.87
N THR A 9 -4.33 3.49 21.77
CA THR A 9 -4.84 4.71 21.15
C THR A 9 -3.93 5.26 20.05
N HIS A 10 -4.41 6.26 19.30
CA HIS A 10 -3.57 6.95 18.30
C HIS A 10 -2.46 7.75 18.98
N ASP A 11 -1.21 7.33 18.79
CA ASP A 11 -0.04 8.07 19.24
C ASP A 11 0.59 8.90 18.10
N CYS A 12 1.00 10.13 18.42
CA CYS A 12 1.66 11.02 17.48
C CYS A 12 3.06 10.51 17.09
N ALA A 13 3.81 9.93 18.03
CA ALA A 13 5.16 9.42 17.72
C ALA A 13 5.06 8.21 16.77
N LEU A 14 4.13 7.31 17.04
CA LEU A 14 3.77 6.21 16.14
C LEU A 14 3.43 6.70 14.72
N GLY A 15 2.58 7.72 14.59
CA GLY A 15 2.24 8.31 13.29
C GLY A 15 3.44 8.88 12.55
N ASP A 16 4.42 9.42 13.27
CA ASP A 16 5.65 9.92 12.68
C ASP A 16 6.58 8.79 12.23
N HIS A 17 6.66 7.67 12.97
CA HIS A 17 7.41 6.48 12.55
C HIS A 17 6.83 5.88 11.26
N VAL A 18 5.51 5.69 11.19
CA VAL A 18 4.82 5.26 9.97
C VAL A 18 5.12 6.21 8.80
N ALA A 19 5.06 7.52 9.02
CA ALA A 19 5.36 8.51 7.99
C ALA A 19 6.82 8.43 7.48
N ARG A 20 7.79 8.22 8.37
CA ARG A 20 9.20 8.01 7.99
C ARG A 20 9.35 6.77 7.12
N TRP A 21 8.76 5.64 7.53
CA TRP A 21 8.79 4.42 6.73
C TRP A 21 8.18 4.63 5.34
N ARG A 22 6.98 5.21 5.23
CA ARG A 22 6.33 5.47 3.93
C ARG A 22 7.16 6.38 3.00
N LEU A 23 8.00 7.25 3.55
CA LEU A 23 8.94 8.05 2.77
C LEU A 23 10.11 7.21 2.25
N LEU A 24 10.65 6.31 3.06
CA LEU A 24 11.68 5.35 2.65
C LEU A 24 11.14 4.37 1.60
N GLU A 25 9.98 3.77 1.85
CA GLU A 25 9.26 2.88 0.90
C GLU A 25 9.06 3.56 -0.46
N LYS A 26 8.65 4.83 -0.47
CA LYS A 26 8.49 5.62 -1.71
C LYS A 26 9.82 5.89 -2.43
N ALA A 27 10.93 5.98 -1.70
CA ALA A 27 12.26 6.21 -2.24
C ALA A 27 12.97 4.92 -2.68
N SER A 28 12.47 3.77 -2.23
CA SER A 28 13.07 2.45 -2.43
C SER A 28 12.13 1.55 -3.21
N PRO A 29 12.36 1.35 -4.53
CA PRO A 29 11.56 0.43 -5.31
C PRO A 29 11.66 -0.99 -4.71
N LEU A 30 10.57 -1.75 -4.85
CA LEU A 30 10.57 -3.17 -4.52
C LEU A 30 11.50 -3.90 -5.50
N THR A 31 12.59 -4.48 -5.00
CA THR A 31 13.62 -5.12 -5.84
C THR A 31 13.92 -6.53 -5.35
N TRP A 32 14.10 -7.45 -6.30
CA TRP A 32 14.62 -8.79 -6.02
C TRP A 32 16.04 -8.72 -5.47
N ASP A 33 16.30 -9.46 -4.39
CA ASP A 33 17.58 -9.56 -3.73
C ASP A 33 17.91 -11.03 -3.47
N ALA A 34 18.95 -11.51 -4.15
CA ALA A 34 19.36 -12.91 -4.10
C ALA A 34 19.89 -13.32 -2.72
N GLN A 35 20.37 -12.38 -1.89
CA GLN A 35 20.87 -12.71 -0.55
C GLN A 35 19.75 -13.09 0.41
N ILE A 36 18.56 -12.50 0.22
CA ILE A 36 17.37 -12.80 1.02
C ILE A 36 16.38 -13.72 0.30
N GLY A 37 16.66 -14.11 -0.94
CA GLY A 37 15.82 -15.00 -1.75
C GLY A 37 14.45 -14.42 -2.09
N GLY A 38 14.30 -13.09 -2.19
CA GLY A 38 13.00 -12.47 -2.44
C GLY A 38 13.05 -10.98 -2.74
N SER A 39 11.88 -10.36 -2.91
CA SER A 39 11.76 -8.92 -3.19
C SER A 39 11.43 -8.15 -1.92
N TRP A 40 12.09 -7.00 -1.72
CA TRP A 40 11.89 -6.15 -0.54
C TRP A 40 12.21 -4.68 -0.84
N HIS A 41 11.78 -3.78 0.04
CA HIS A 41 12.11 -2.36 -0.05
C HIS A 41 13.46 -2.12 0.65
N ARG A 42 14.55 -2.22 -0.09
CA ARG A 42 15.89 -1.93 0.43
C ARG A 42 15.97 -0.44 0.81
N PRO A 43 16.17 -0.07 2.09
CA PRO A 43 16.24 1.33 2.49
C PRO A 43 17.29 2.11 1.67
N PRO A 44 17.00 3.35 1.26
CA PRO A 44 17.86 4.10 0.37
C PRO A 44 19.15 4.51 1.08
N VAL A 45 20.30 4.32 0.43
CA VAL A 45 21.63 4.61 0.98
C VAL A 45 22.05 6.09 0.87
N LEU A 46 21.18 6.96 0.33
CA LEU A 46 21.54 8.35 0.09
C LEU A 46 21.50 9.16 1.41
N PRO A 47 22.47 10.07 1.63
CA PRO A 47 22.61 10.79 2.90
C PRO A 47 21.35 11.51 3.39
N GLN A 48 20.53 12.05 2.49
CA GLN A 48 19.31 12.76 2.88
C GLN A 48 18.26 11.86 3.57
N TYR A 49 18.33 10.54 3.38
CA TYR A 49 17.42 9.60 4.04
C TYR A 49 17.99 9.01 5.35
N ALA A 50 19.29 9.18 5.62
CA ALA A 50 19.92 8.68 6.84
C ALA A 50 19.21 9.17 8.13
N PRO A 51 18.78 10.44 8.25
CA PRO A 51 18.04 10.89 9.45
C PRO A 51 16.70 10.17 9.65
N LEU A 52 16.05 9.69 8.58
CA LEU A 52 14.80 8.92 8.71
C LEU A 52 15.08 7.51 9.23
N ILE A 53 16.15 6.88 8.74
CA ILE A 53 16.59 5.54 9.16
C ILE A 53 17.03 5.60 10.62
N GLU A 54 17.91 6.54 10.99
CA GLU A 54 18.39 6.74 12.36
C GLU A 54 17.25 6.93 13.35
N ALA A 55 16.23 7.74 13.00
CA ALA A 55 15.08 7.97 13.85
C ALA A 55 14.17 6.74 14.01
N LEU A 56 14.09 5.87 13.00
CA LEU A 56 13.37 4.59 13.11
C LEU A 56 14.15 3.59 13.97
N THR A 57 15.45 3.43 13.71
CA THR A 57 16.33 2.56 14.48
C THR A 57 16.39 2.98 15.95
N ALA A 58 16.44 4.28 16.26
CA ALA A 58 16.41 4.79 17.63
C ALA A 58 15.09 4.47 18.36
N ALA A 59 13.99 4.27 17.62
CA ALA A 59 12.72 3.83 18.16
C ALA A 59 12.59 2.30 18.23
N GLY A 60 13.64 1.55 17.89
CA GLY A 60 13.62 0.08 17.83
C GLY A 60 12.88 -0.48 16.62
N ILE A 61 12.63 0.34 15.59
CA ILE A 61 12.00 -0.05 14.32
C ILE A 61 13.11 -0.12 13.27
N ASP A 62 13.66 -1.29 13.02
CA ASP A 62 14.75 -1.42 12.05
C ASP A 62 14.20 -1.60 10.62
N PRO A 63 14.45 -0.64 9.69
CA PRO A 63 14.00 -0.75 8.30
C PRO A 63 14.67 -1.87 7.50
N HIS A 64 15.78 -2.43 8.00
CA HIS A 64 16.57 -3.46 7.35
C HIS A 64 16.18 -4.88 7.76
N VAL A 65 15.34 -5.05 8.79
CA VAL A 65 14.95 -6.38 9.26
C VAL A 65 13.99 -7.04 8.28
N VAL A 66 14.42 -8.22 7.81
CA VAL A 66 13.65 -9.14 6.98
C VAL A 66 13.67 -10.50 7.67
N GLU A 67 12.49 -11.07 7.88
CA GLU A 67 12.33 -12.38 8.48
C GLU A 67 11.86 -13.41 7.46
N TRP A 68 12.16 -14.68 7.74
CA TRP A 68 11.66 -15.85 7.02
C TRP A 68 10.86 -16.72 8.00
N PRO A 69 9.63 -16.31 8.34
CA PRO A 69 8.80 -17.13 9.22
C PRO A 69 8.48 -18.43 8.51
N THR A 70 8.58 -19.58 9.20
CA THR A 70 8.19 -20.86 8.60
C THR A 70 6.69 -21.09 8.72
N HIS A 71 6.13 -22.01 7.91
CA HIS A 71 4.70 -22.36 7.95
C HIS A 71 4.27 -22.83 9.36
N GLY A 72 5.03 -23.76 9.95
CA GLY A 72 4.73 -24.32 11.27
C GLY A 72 4.86 -23.27 12.37
N ASP A 73 5.94 -22.48 12.36
CA ASP A 73 6.16 -21.43 13.36
C ASP A 73 5.07 -20.36 13.29
N SER A 74 4.62 -19.99 12.08
CA SER A 74 3.55 -19.00 11.89
C SER A 74 2.23 -19.46 12.51
N ILE A 75 1.86 -20.73 12.32
CA ILE A 75 0.66 -21.31 12.92
C ILE A 75 0.80 -21.37 14.45
N GLN A 76 1.96 -21.80 14.94
CA GLN A 76 2.18 -21.91 16.38
C GLN A 76 2.17 -20.53 17.07
N GLN A 77 2.79 -19.52 16.46
CA GLN A 77 2.78 -18.15 16.98
C GLN A 77 1.37 -17.58 16.98
N LEU A 78 0.58 -17.80 15.93
CA LEU A 78 -0.83 -17.40 15.91
C LEU A 78 -1.61 -18.06 17.06
N ARG A 79 -1.44 -19.37 17.26
CA ARG A 79 -2.09 -20.11 18.35
C ARG A 79 -1.77 -19.54 19.72
N VAL A 80 -0.49 -19.31 20.00
CA VAL A 80 -0.05 -18.73 21.27
C VAL A 80 -0.62 -17.33 21.45
N ALA A 81 -0.54 -16.47 20.43
CA ALA A 81 -0.97 -15.08 20.54
C ALA A 81 -2.50 -14.94 20.66
N ALA A 82 -3.28 -15.81 20.00
CA ALA A 82 -4.74 -15.79 20.05
C ALA A 82 -5.31 -16.47 21.31
N ALA A 83 -4.57 -17.37 21.97
CA ALA A 83 -5.02 -18.06 23.19
C ALA A 83 -5.37 -17.11 24.35
N ASP A 84 -4.75 -15.92 24.39
CA ASP A 84 -4.97 -14.91 25.43
C ASP A 84 -6.26 -14.09 25.23
N TRP A 85 -7.02 -14.35 24.17
CA TRP A 85 -8.18 -13.54 23.78
C TRP A 85 -9.50 -14.31 23.84
N ALA A 86 -10.44 -13.78 24.62
CA ALA A 86 -11.84 -14.14 24.50
C ALA A 86 -12.47 -13.42 23.28
N VAL A 87 -13.44 -14.06 22.63
CA VAL A 87 -14.14 -13.44 21.47
C VAL A 87 -14.78 -12.09 21.80
N PRO A 88 -15.45 -11.88 22.97
CA PRO A 88 -15.99 -10.57 23.31
C PRO A 88 -14.92 -9.47 23.39
N ASP A 89 -13.76 -9.76 23.99
CA ASP A 89 -12.65 -8.80 24.09
C ASP A 89 -12.06 -8.50 22.71
N ALA A 90 -11.92 -9.53 21.87
CA ALA A 90 -11.44 -9.40 20.51
C ALA A 90 -12.42 -8.58 19.64
N ALA A 91 -13.72 -8.75 19.84
CA ALA A 91 -14.76 -7.96 19.19
C ALA A 91 -14.73 -6.50 19.65
N ALA A 92 -14.49 -6.23 20.94
CA ALA A 92 -14.32 -4.88 21.47
C ALA A 92 -13.12 -4.18 20.80
N ALA A 93 -11.97 -4.86 20.73
CA ALA A 93 -10.78 -4.36 20.05
C ALA A 93 -11.00 -4.11 18.55
N PHE A 94 -11.73 -5.01 17.87
CA PHE A 94 -12.12 -4.81 16.47
C PHE A 94 -12.94 -3.54 16.29
N VAL A 95 -13.95 -3.32 17.14
CA VAL A 95 -14.80 -2.14 17.08
C VAL A 95 -14.01 -0.86 17.39
N ALA A 96 -13.14 -0.86 18.39
CA ALA A 96 -12.26 0.28 18.68
C ALA A 96 -11.35 0.62 17.48
N GLY A 97 -10.86 -0.39 16.75
CA GLY A 97 -10.05 -0.23 15.54
C GLY A 97 -10.78 0.38 14.33
N LEU A 98 -12.09 0.64 14.43
CA LEU A 98 -12.84 1.39 13.41
C LEU A 98 -12.56 2.89 13.44
N TRP A 99 -12.25 3.45 14.63
CA TRP A 99 -11.95 4.87 14.78
C TRP A 99 -10.99 5.21 15.90
N SER A 100 -11.29 4.86 17.15
CA SER A 100 -10.55 5.38 18.32
C SER A 100 -9.17 4.75 18.55
N ALA A 101 -8.94 3.54 18.03
CA ALA A 101 -7.68 2.82 18.10
C ALA A 101 -7.02 2.67 16.70
N PRO A 102 -5.70 2.38 16.62
CA PRO A 102 -5.05 2.02 15.37
C PRO A 102 -5.75 0.86 14.65
N ALA A 103 -5.78 0.90 13.31
CA ALA A 103 -6.52 -0.07 12.51
C ALA A 103 -6.04 -1.53 12.68
N ALA A 104 -4.81 -1.73 13.16
CA ALA A 104 -4.23 -3.04 13.44
C ALA A 104 -5.01 -3.83 14.50
N TRP A 105 -5.71 -3.16 15.42
CA TRP A 105 -6.55 -3.82 16.44
C TRP A 105 -7.71 -4.61 15.84
N ARG A 106 -8.10 -4.34 14.58
CA ARG A 106 -9.06 -5.18 13.84
C ARG A 106 -8.57 -6.60 13.60
N ALA A 107 -7.25 -6.81 13.57
CA ALA A 107 -6.68 -8.13 13.30
C ALA A 107 -6.95 -9.14 14.43
N VAL A 108 -7.23 -8.67 15.65
CA VAL A 108 -7.43 -9.54 16.83
C VAL A 108 -8.59 -10.49 16.64
N LEU A 109 -9.78 -9.97 16.30
CA LEU A 109 -10.98 -10.80 16.13
C LEU A 109 -10.77 -11.87 15.06
N LEU A 110 -10.24 -11.47 13.91
CA LEU A 110 -9.97 -12.42 12.83
C LEU A 110 -8.89 -13.43 13.22
N GLY A 111 -7.80 -13.03 13.88
CA GLY A 111 -6.78 -13.93 14.40
C GLY A 111 -7.36 -14.99 15.33
N VAL A 112 -8.24 -14.59 16.25
CA VAL A 112 -8.94 -15.51 17.18
C VAL A 112 -9.90 -16.45 16.44
N LEU A 113 -10.67 -15.95 15.47
CA LEU A 113 -11.58 -16.79 14.70
C LEU A 113 -10.84 -17.78 13.80
N ILE A 114 -9.73 -17.34 13.18
CA ILE A 114 -8.86 -18.21 12.39
C ILE A 114 -8.29 -19.30 13.28
N GLU A 115 -7.68 -18.95 14.42
CA GLU A 115 -7.09 -19.93 15.33
C GLU A 115 -8.09 -21.01 15.74
N ARG A 116 -9.29 -20.60 16.17
CA ARG A 116 -10.35 -21.50 16.65
C ARG A 116 -10.79 -22.52 15.61
N GLN A 117 -10.77 -22.15 14.33
CA GLN A 117 -11.30 -22.97 13.26
C GLN A 117 -10.21 -23.65 12.43
N LEU A 118 -8.97 -23.15 12.45
CA LEU A 118 -7.87 -23.62 11.62
C LEU A 118 -7.50 -25.07 11.99
N PRO A 119 -7.74 -26.05 11.10
CA PRO A 119 -7.36 -27.42 11.37
C PRO A 119 -5.83 -27.57 11.43
N GLU A 120 -5.37 -28.56 12.18
CA GLU A 120 -4.01 -29.06 11.99
C GLU A 120 -3.82 -29.53 10.56
N HIS A 121 -2.76 -29.03 9.92
CA HIS A 121 -2.42 -29.41 8.56
C HIS A 121 -0.93 -29.21 8.32
N PRO A 122 -0.29 -30.10 7.52
CA PRO A 122 1.05 -29.84 7.01
C PRO A 122 0.99 -28.74 5.92
N PHE A 123 2.14 -28.13 5.64
CA PHE A 123 2.28 -27.28 4.46
C PHE A 123 1.90 -28.10 3.22
N THR A 124 0.91 -27.60 2.47
CA THR A 124 0.42 -28.26 1.26
C THR A 124 0.49 -27.28 0.09
N PRO A 125 1.41 -27.48 -0.88
CA PRO A 125 1.56 -26.61 -2.04
C PRO A 125 0.26 -26.35 -2.80
N TRP A 126 0.13 -25.16 -3.40
CA TRP A 126 -0.98 -24.79 -4.26
C TRP A 126 -1.08 -25.66 -5.51
N SER A 127 0.06 -25.90 -6.15
CA SER A 127 0.20 -26.80 -7.28
C SER A 127 1.65 -27.24 -7.44
N ASN A 128 1.92 -28.12 -8.39
CA ASN A 128 3.31 -28.48 -8.75
C ASN A 128 4.13 -27.29 -9.27
N SER A 129 3.47 -26.23 -9.77
CA SER A 129 4.12 -25.03 -10.30
C SER A 129 4.14 -23.85 -9.32
N VAL A 130 3.36 -23.92 -8.24
CA VAL A 130 3.27 -22.90 -7.20
C VAL A 130 3.51 -23.59 -5.86
N THR A 131 4.79 -23.71 -5.50
CA THR A 131 5.26 -24.48 -4.36
C THR A 131 5.47 -23.65 -3.09
N ASP A 132 5.41 -22.33 -3.20
CA ASP A 132 5.61 -21.37 -2.11
C ASP A 132 4.31 -20.99 -1.38
N LEU A 133 3.14 -21.40 -1.88
CA LEU A 133 1.83 -21.03 -1.32
C LEU A 133 1.10 -22.25 -0.75
N CYS A 134 0.69 -22.19 0.51
CA CYS A 134 -0.13 -23.23 1.12
C CYS A 134 -1.60 -23.12 0.68
N GLN A 135 -2.16 -24.16 0.06
CA GLN A 135 -3.57 -24.15 -0.37
C GLN A 135 -4.58 -24.18 0.80
N VAL A 136 -4.15 -24.60 1.98
CA VAL A 136 -5.04 -24.72 3.16
C VAL A 136 -5.17 -23.37 3.84
N CYS A 137 -4.06 -22.78 4.30
CA CYS A 137 -4.09 -21.55 5.10
C CYS A 137 -3.62 -20.29 4.36
N GLY A 138 -3.05 -20.41 3.16
CA GLY A 138 -2.59 -19.24 2.39
C GLY A 138 -1.24 -18.69 2.81
N TYR A 139 -0.55 -19.30 3.78
CA TYR A 139 0.84 -18.99 4.10
C TYR A 139 1.70 -19.00 2.83
N ARG A 140 2.60 -18.02 2.72
CA ARG A 140 3.59 -17.91 1.64
C ARG A 140 5.01 -18.03 2.17
N ASP A 141 5.77 -18.93 1.58
CA ASP A 141 7.21 -19.10 1.82
C ASP A 141 8.00 -17.99 1.12
N ARG A 142 8.09 -16.85 1.80
CA ARG A 142 8.75 -15.64 1.28
C ARG A 142 9.30 -14.79 2.42
N PRO A 143 10.34 -13.97 2.15
CA PRO A 143 10.79 -12.98 3.12
C PRO A 143 9.69 -11.98 3.46
N GLN A 144 9.64 -11.56 4.71
CA GLN A 144 8.75 -10.54 5.22
C GLN A 144 9.53 -9.39 5.83
N GLN A 145 9.35 -8.18 5.29
CA GLN A 145 9.95 -6.98 5.86
C GLN A 145 9.03 -6.45 6.97
N LEU A 146 9.45 -6.58 8.23
CA LEU A 146 8.57 -6.36 9.38
C LEU A 146 8.00 -4.94 9.42
N VAL A 147 8.82 -3.92 9.16
CA VAL A 147 8.35 -2.53 9.13
C VAL A 147 7.30 -2.26 8.05
N ALA A 148 7.35 -2.98 6.93
CA ALA A 148 6.38 -2.85 5.86
C ALA A 148 5.02 -3.43 6.29
N ALA A 149 5.03 -4.64 6.86
CA ALA A 149 3.84 -5.28 7.41
C ALA A 149 3.23 -4.44 8.55
N TRP A 150 4.05 -4.03 9.53
CA TRP A 150 3.66 -3.18 10.64
C TRP A 150 3.02 -1.86 10.21
N SER A 151 3.68 -1.14 9.30
CA SER A 151 3.14 0.11 8.76
C SER A 151 1.84 -0.11 7.99
N SER A 152 1.71 -1.23 7.28
CA SER A 152 0.49 -1.57 6.56
C SER A 152 -0.66 -1.79 7.54
N TYR A 153 -0.47 -2.63 8.56
CA TYR A 153 -1.53 -2.95 9.52
C TYR A 153 -2.03 -1.72 10.28
N LEU A 154 -1.13 -0.81 10.68
CA LEU A 154 -1.50 0.44 11.34
C LEU A 154 -2.38 1.38 10.49
N THR A 155 -2.29 1.29 9.15
CA THR A 155 -2.91 2.27 8.24
C THR A 155 -4.00 1.69 7.35
N GLU A 156 -3.94 0.41 7.05
CA GLU A 156 -4.83 -0.30 6.12
C GLU A 156 -5.69 -1.33 6.88
N GLY A 157 -5.22 -1.81 8.03
CA GLY A 157 -5.98 -2.65 8.96
C GLY A 157 -5.40 -4.04 9.14
N THR A 158 -6.11 -5.03 8.60
CA THR A 158 -5.83 -6.44 8.84
C THR A 158 -4.84 -6.99 7.80
N PRO A 159 -4.12 -8.06 8.15
CA PRO A 159 -3.33 -8.81 7.17
C PRO A 159 -4.21 -9.35 6.04
N LEU A 160 -3.57 -9.75 4.93
CA LEU A 160 -4.25 -10.44 3.83
C LEU A 160 -5.12 -11.58 4.37
N ASP A 161 -6.32 -11.69 3.81
CA ASP A 161 -7.38 -12.55 4.31
C ASP A 161 -6.85 -13.94 4.73
N GLY A 162 -6.92 -14.19 6.04
CA GLY A 162 -6.61 -15.46 6.71
C GLY A 162 -5.23 -16.08 6.50
N GLU A 163 -4.21 -15.31 6.13
CA GLU A 163 -2.82 -15.78 6.13
C GLU A 163 -2.23 -15.81 7.55
N PRO A 164 -1.85 -16.98 8.12
CA PRO A 164 -1.48 -17.09 9.54
C PRO A 164 -0.29 -16.22 9.98
N SER A 165 0.74 -16.05 9.14
CA SER A 165 1.93 -15.28 9.52
C SER A 165 1.63 -13.81 9.81
N GLY A 166 0.82 -13.18 8.98
CA GLY A 166 0.43 -11.78 9.17
C GLY A 166 -0.39 -11.59 10.43
N TYR A 167 -1.32 -12.51 10.74
CA TYR A 167 -2.09 -12.45 12.00
C TYR A 167 -1.20 -12.70 13.22
N ALA A 168 -0.30 -13.68 13.16
CA ALA A 168 0.68 -13.91 14.23
C ALA A 168 1.50 -12.64 14.53
N GLN A 169 2.04 -12.00 13.50
CA GLN A 169 2.79 -10.74 13.65
C GLN A 169 1.93 -9.59 14.16
N ALA A 170 0.74 -9.40 13.59
CA ALA A 170 -0.16 -8.32 14.00
C ALA A 170 -0.49 -8.42 15.49
N LEU A 171 -0.80 -9.63 15.99
CA LEU A 171 -1.09 -9.85 17.42
C LEU A 171 0.16 -9.70 18.29
N ALA A 172 1.33 -10.16 17.83
CA ALA A 172 2.59 -10.05 18.57
C ALA A 172 3.06 -8.59 18.77
N TRP A 173 2.56 -7.66 17.96
CA TRP A 173 2.87 -6.24 18.07
C TRP A 173 1.91 -5.45 18.95
N LEU A 174 0.81 -6.02 19.42
CA LEU A 174 -0.15 -5.28 20.24
C LEU A 174 0.39 -5.02 21.64
N ALA A 175 0.05 -3.85 22.18
CA ALA A 175 0.27 -3.54 23.59
C ALA A 175 -0.54 -4.47 24.49
N ALA A 176 -0.07 -4.63 25.73
CA ALA A 176 -0.77 -5.40 26.75
C ALA A 176 -2.10 -4.72 27.15
N GLU A 177 -2.13 -3.39 27.15
CA GLU A 177 -3.37 -2.63 27.37
C GLU A 177 -4.26 -2.72 26.14
N ARG A 178 -5.52 -3.11 26.35
CA ARG A 178 -6.49 -3.37 25.28
C ARG A 178 -7.39 -2.15 25.10
N PRO A 179 -7.70 -1.74 23.87
CA PRO A 179 -8.58 -0.61 23.65
C PRO A 179 -10.04 -0.98 23.93
N GLU A 180 -10.74 -0.06 24.58
CA GLU A 180 -12.19 -0.13 24.77
C GLU A 180 -12.91 0.71 23.70
N PRO A 181 -13.95 0.19 23.05
CA PRO A 181 -14.66 0.93 22.02
C PRO A 181 -15.40 2.14 22.63
N THR A 182 -15.22 3.30 22.02
CA THR A 182 -15.96 4.51 22.34
C THR A 182 -17.40 4.44 21.83
N GLU A 183 -18.22 5.41 22.20
CA GLU A 183 -19.58 5.54 21.65
C GLU A 183 -19.57 5.71 20.12
N TYR A 184 -18.60 6.45 19.58
CA TYR A 184 -18.46 6.64 18.14
C TYR A 184 -18.09 5.33 17.44
N ASP A 185 -17.25 4.49 18.03
CA ASP A 185 -16.86 3.21 17.43
C ASP A 185 -18.06 2.26 17.28
N ARG A 186 -18.86 2.13 18.35
CA ARG A 186 -20.10 1.35 18.32
C ARG A 186 -21.10 1.93 17.31
N TRP A 187 -21.26 3.25 17.30
CA TRP A 187 -22.08 3.93 16.31
C TRP A 187 -21.57 3.70 14.88
N ALA A 188 -20.26 3.67 14.65
CA ALA A 188 -19.68 3.45 13.32
C ALA A 188 -20.03 2.05 12.79
N LEU A 189 -19.93 1.01 13.62
CA LEU A 189 -20.38 -0.33 13.24
C LEU A 189 -21.89 -0.35 12.95
N GLY A 190 -22.70 0.24 13.82
CA GLY A 190 -24.16 0.35 13.62
C GLY A 190 -24.52 1.11 12.34
N ALA A 191 -23.80 2.19 12.03
CA ALA A 191 -23.98 2.99 10.83
C ALA A 191 -23.61 2.21 9.57
N ILE A 192 -22.53 1.43 9.59
CA ILE A 192 -22.14 0.54 8.47
C ILE A 192 -23.26 -0.47 8.19
N ILE A 193 -23.77 -1.13 9.24
CA ILE A 193 -24.88 -2.09 9.13
C ILE A 193 -26.13 -1.41 8.56
N SER A 194 -26.49 -0.22 9.06
CA SER A 194 -27.63 0.57 8.55
C SER A 194 -27.45 0.97 7.08
N VAL A 195 -26.26 1.39 6.66
CA VAL A 195 -25.97 1.70 5.25
C VAL A 195 -26.21 0.46 4.39
N ILE A 196 -25.68 -0.70 4.78
CA ILE A 196 -25.80 -1.93 4.00
C ILE A 196 -27.27 -2.34 3.84
N ARG A 197 -28.04 -2.33 4.95
CA ARG A 197 -29.48 -2.63 4.93
C ARG A 197 -30.31 -1.69 4.06
N SER A 198 -29.85 -0.46 3.85
CA SER A 198 -30.55 0.53 3.02
C SER A 198 -30.31 0.38 1.51
N LEU A 199 -29.36 -0.47 1.12
CA LEU A 199 -29.03 -0.66 -0.30
C LEU A 199 -30.13 -1.45 -1.03
N PRO A 200 -30.32 -1.21 -2.35
CA PRO A 200 -31.21 -2.04 -3.16
C PRO A 200 -30.84 -3.53 -3.10
N ALA A 201 -31.83 -4.42 -3.21
CA ALA A 201 -31.61 -5.86 -3.28
C ALA A 201 -30.67 -6.23 -4.45
N GLY A 202 -29.75 -7.17 -4.21
CA GLY A 202 -28.73 -7.59 -5.18
C GLY A 202 -27.52 -6.64 -5.28
N SER A 203 -27.42 -5.63 -4.42
CA SER A 203 -26.26 -4.74 -4.37
C SER A 203 -25.02 -5.49 -3.89
N ARG A 204 -23.90 -5.29 -4.60
CA ARG A 204 -22.59 -5.93 -4.31
C ARG A 204 -21.71 -5.06 -3.41
N TYR A 205 -20.61 -5.63 -2.93
CA TYR A 205 -19.62 -4.97 -2.06
C TYR A 205 -19.11 -3.62 -2.60
N THR A 206 -19.02 -3.43 -3.93
CA THR A 206 -18.61 -2.16 -4.53
C THR A 206 -19.63 -1.03 -4.31
N ALA A 207 -20.93 -1.35 -4.34
CA ALA A 207 -22.00 -0.40 -4.04
C ALA A 207 -22.02 -0.07 -2.54
N ALA A 208 -21.83 -1.08 -1.67
CA ALA A 208 -21.68 -0.89 -0.23
C ALA A 208 -20.48 0.03 0.10
N ALA A 209 -19.30 -0.26 -0.47
CA ALA A 209 -18.11 0.57 -0.26
C ALA A 209 -18.33 2.02 -0.69
N LYS A 210 -19.01 2.24 -1.82
CA LYS A 210 -19.36 3.57 -2.31
C LYS A 210 -20.30 4.29 -1.33
N ALA A 211 -21.34 3.62 -0.85
CA ALA A 211 -22.31 4.18 0.08
C ALA A 211 -21.69 4.53 1.45
N ILE A 212 -20.88 3.62 2.02
CA ILE A 212 -20.18 3.84 3.29
C ILE A 212 -19.17 5.00 3.16
N THR A 213 -18.43 5.06 2.06
CA THR A 213 -17.52 6.18 1.77
C THR A 213 -18.28 7.51 1.69
N ALA A 214 -19.43 7.53 1.01
CA ALA A 214 -20.26 8.73 0.90
C ALA A 214 -20.82 9.19 2.26
N ALA A 215 -21.15 8.23 3.13
CA ALA A 215 -21.59 8.50 4.50
C ALA A 215 -20.46 8.99 5.43
N LYS A 216 -19.19 8.93 5.01
CA LYS A 216 -18.01 9.39 5.78
C LYS A 216 -17.97 8.80 7.20
N ILE A 217 -18.32 7.52 7.34
CA ILE A 217 -18.37 6.83 8.64
C ILE A 217 -16.95 6.51 9.13
N LEU A 218 -16.10 6.09 8.20
CA LEU A 218 -14.70 5.69 8.44
C LEU A 218 -13.70 6.77 7.95
N PRO A 219 -12.44 6.74 8.43
CA PRO A 219 -11.45 7.79 8.17
C PRO A 219 -11.11 7.99 6.69
N ASP A 220 -11.05 6.91 5.90
CA ASP A 220 -10.75 6.97 4.47
C ASP A 220 -11.38 5.80 3.68
N LYS A 221 -11.32 5.88 2.35
CA LYS A 221 -11.87 4.87 1.43
C LYS A 221 -11.18 3.51 1.52
N ARG A 222 -9.88 3.45 1.80
CA ARG A 222 -9.14 2.18 1.90
C ARG A 222 -9.60 1.40 3.13
N ALA A 223 -9.81 2.10 4.24
CA ALA A 223 -10.39 1.53 5.45
C ALA A 223 -11.76 0.88 5.17
N VAL A 224 -12.61 1.50 4.32
CA VAL A 224 -13.93 0.94 3.97
C VAL A 224 -13.82 -0.44 3.31
N ASN A 225 -12.95 -0.61 2.31
CA ASN A 225 -12.80 -1.90 1.64
C ASN A 225 -12.27 -2.96 2.62
N ALA A 226 -11.25 -2.62 3.40
CA ALA A 226 -10.71 -3.53 4.41
C ALA A 226 -11.75 -3.93 5.44
N VAL A 227 -12.59 -3.00 5.93
CA VAL A 227 -13.67 -3.34 6.89
C VAL A 227 -14.70 -4.28 6.25
N LEU A 228 -15.04 -4.11 4.97
CA LEU A 228 -15.97 -5.03 4.29
C LEU A 228 -15.39 -6.43 4.14
N GLU A 229 -14.09 -6.55 3.83
CA GLU A 229 -13.37 -7.82 3.77
C GLU A 229 -13.32 -8.47 5.16
N ASP A 230 -13.01 -7.70 6.21
CA ASP A 230 -13.03 -8.19 7.59
C ASP A 230 -14.41 -8.71 8.00
N LEU A 231 -15.47 -7.93 7.77
CA LEU A 231 -16.84 -8.31 8.13
C LEU A 231 -17.31 -9.55 7.35
N ALA A 232 -16.88 -9.71 6.09
CA ALA A 232 -17.15 -10.92 5.34
C ALA A 232 -16.39 -12.13 5.89
N LEU A 233 -15.10 -11.95 6.22
CA LEU A 233 -14.27 -13.02 6.75
C LEU A 233 -14.70 -13.43 8.17
N ILE A 234 -15.20 -12.50 8.98
CA ILE A 234 -15.88 -12.80 10.26
C ILE A 234 -17.15 -13.63 9.99
N GLY A 235 -17.92 -13.27 8.95
CA GLY A 235 -19.16 -13.94 8.57
C GLY A 235 -20.41 -13.06 8.64
N VAL A 236 -20.26 -11.77 8.96
CA VAL A 236 -21.35 -10.78 8.96
C VAL A 236 -21.85 -10.54 7.52
N LEU A 237 -20.91 -10.45 6.56
CA LEU A 237 -21.19 -10.24 5.13
C LEU A 237 -20.88 -11.50 4.32
N ALA A 238 -21.58 -12.59 4.62
CA ALA A 238 -21.34 -13.90 4.02
C ALA A 238 -22.63 -14.54 3.51
N PRO A 239 -22.65 -15.11 2.29
CA PRO A 239 -23.70 -16.04 1.88
C PRO A 239 -23.73 -17.29 2.76
N THR A 240 -24.91 -17.90 2.94
CA THR A 240 -25.08 -19.09 3.80
C THR A 240 -24.25 -20.29 3.32
N ASP A 241 -24.05 -20.44 2.00
CA ASP A 241 -23.25 -21.52 1.40
C ASP A 241 -21.74 -21.23 1.44
N ARG A 242 -21.34 -20.01 1.82
CA ARG A 242 -19.96 -19.55 1.95
C ARG A 242 -19.78 -18.79 3.27
N PRO A 243 -19.90 -19.48 4.42
CA PRO A 243 -19.85 -18.84 5.72
C PRO A 243 -18.46 -18.25 6.02
N GLY A 244 -18.41 -17.30 6.96
CA GLY A 244 -17.16 -16.77 7.48
C GLY A 244 -16.53 -17.65 8.56
N MET A 245 -15.37 -17.20 9.04
CA MET A 245 -14.54 -17.85 10.06
C MET A 245 -15.20 -17.95 11.44
N TRP A 246 -16.31 -17.27 11.69
CA TRP A 246 -17.11 -17.54 12.88
C TRP A 246 -17.61 -18.99 12.91
N GLU A 247 -18.06 -19.51 11.78
CA GLU A 247 -18.74 -20.82 11.71
C GLU A 247 -17.83 -21.93 11.23
N LYS A 248 -16.97 -21.65 10.25
CA LYS A 248 -16.15 -22.66 9.60
C LYS A 248 -14.87 -22.05 9.03
N PHE A 249 -13.76 -22.77 9.20
CA PHE A 249 -12.55 -22.47 8.45
C PHE A 249 -12.75 -22.72 6.96
N THR A 250 -12.65 -21.66 6.17
CA THR A 250 -12.66 -21.74 4.71
C THR A 250 -11.21 -21.71 4.23
N THR A 251 -10.78 -22.77 3.54
CA THR A 251 -9.40 -22.89 3.06
C THR A 251 -9.04 -21.75 2.12
N TYR A 252 -7.75 -21.41 2.03
CA TYR A 252 -7.28 -20.42 1.07
C TYR A 252 -7.71 -20.78 -0.36
N ARG A 253 -7.71 -22.06 -0.72
CA ARG A 253 -8.22 -22.52 -2.03
C ARG A 253 -9.68 -22.23 -2.27
N GLU A 254 -10.54 -22.43 -1.28
CA GLU A 254 -11.95 -22.07 -1.39
C GLU A 254 -12.14 -20.55 -1.43
N ARG A 255 -11.36 -19.79 -0.66
CA ARG A 255 -11.40 -18.32 -0.63
C ARG A 255 -10.87 -17.66 -1.90
N ASP A 256 -9.92 -18.30 -2.57
CA ASP A 256 -9.32 -17.81 -3.82
C ASP A 256 -10.20 -18.09 -5.06
N GLN A 257 -11.27 -18.88 -4.93
CA GLN A 257 -12.26 -18.97 -6.00
C GLN A 257 -12.85 -17.58 -6.29
N ARG A 258 -13.35 -17.33 -7.49
CA ARG A 258 -14.00 -16.05 -7.86
C ARG A 258 -15.19 -16.31 -8.75
N PRO A 259 -16.26 -15.47 -8.69
CA PRO A 259 -17.33 -15.54 -9.67
C PRO A 259 -16.84 -15.28 -11.10
N ASN A 260 -15.82 -14.43 -11.27
CA ASN A 260 -15.14 -14.20 -12.56
C ASN A 260 -13.79 -13.49 -12.34
N ILE A 261 -13.00 -13.38 -13.42
CA ILE A 261 -11.63 -12.81 -13.42
C ILE A 261 -11.53 -11.32 -13.04
N LYS A 262 -12.64 -10.57 -13.02
CA LYS A 262 -12.65 -9.13 -12.71
C LYS A 262 -12.90 -8.86 -11.21
N VAL A 263 -13.23 -9.89 -10.44
CA VAL A 263 -13.46 -9.77 -8.99
C VAL A 263 -12.16 -10.05 -8.26
N GLU A 264 -11.62 -9.03 -7.59
CA GLU A 264 -10.32 -9.13 -6.92
C GLU A 264 -10.45 -9.65 -5.47
N VAL A 265 -11.50 -9.22 -4.74
CA VAL A 265 -11.75 -9.60 -3.34
C VAL A 265 -11.99 -11.11 -3.17
N GLN A 266 -11.66 -11.68 -2.01
CA GLN A 266 -11.79 -13.12 -1.72
C GLN A 266 -13.20 -13.53 -1.24
N ALA A 267 -13.43 -14.85 -1.12
CA ALA A 267 -14.59 -15.35 -0.38
C ALA A 267 -14.44 -15.00 1.11
N PRO A 268 -15.54 -14.71 1.82
CA PRO A 268 -16.93 -14.76 1.33
C PRO A 268 -17.39 -13.56 0.48
N LEU A 269 -16.73 -12.40 0.62
CA LEU A 269 -17.20 -11.12 0.08
C LEU A 269 -17.45 -11.13 -1.43
N ALA A 270 -16.62 -11.86 -2.19
CA ALA A 270 -16.75 -11.97 -3.64
C ALA A 270 -18.08 -12.55 -4.11
N TRP A 271 -18.78 -13.32 -3.27
CA TRP A 271 -20.11 -13.90 -3.57
C TRP A 271 -21.24 -13.17 -2.85
N TRP A 272 -20.93 -12.33 -1.87
CA TRP A 272 -21.90 -11.57 -1.10
C TRP A 272 -22.66 -10.52 -1.91
N ASP A 273 -23.95 -10.41 -1.64
CA ASP A 273 -24.80 -9.27 -1.95
C ASP A 273 -25.90 -9.09 -0.91
N THR A 274 -26.69 -8.04 -1.06
CA THR A 274 -27.76 -7.69 -0.12
C THR A 274 -28.95 -8.65 -0.09
N THR A 275 -28.96 -9.71 -0.93
CA THR A 275 -29.95 -10.79 -0.80
C THR A 275 -29.54 -11.86 0.22
N ALA A 276 -28.28 -11.87 0.65
CA ALA A 276 -27.81 -12.76 1.71
C ALA A 276 -28.32 -12.31 3.08
N GLY A 277 -28.77 -13.26 3.92
CA GLY A 277 -29.24 -12.96 5.28
C GLY A 277 -30.42 -11.97 5.33
N ASP A 278 -30.44 -11.12 6.35
CA ASP A 278 -31.37 -10.01 6.51
C ASP A 278 -30.81 -8.75 5.83
N ALA A 279 -31.21 -8.55 4.57
CA ALA A 279 -30.79 -7.41 3.74
C ALA A 279 -29.26 -7.24 3.63
N GLY A 280 -28.54 -8.36 3.46
CA GLY A 280 -27.08 -8.41 3.36
C GLY A 280 -26.37 -8.68 4.68
N ILE A 281 -27.09 -8.78 5.80
CA ILE A 281 -26.51 -8.94 7.14
C ILE A 281 -26.90 -10.28 7.74
N ARG A 282 -25.90 -11.02 8.24
CA ARG A 282 -26.13 -12.20 9.08
C ARG A 282 -26.31 -11.81 10.54
N THR A 283 -27.55 -11.47 10.90
CA THR A 283 -27.90 -10.94 12.24
C THR A 283 -27.49 -11.88 13.36
N GLU A 284 -27.61 -13.19 13.17
CA GLU A 284 -27.17 -14.21 14.13
C GLU A 284 -25.67 -14.17 14.43
N VAL A 285 -24.83 -13.80 13.44
CA VAL A 285 -23.39 -13.62 13.64
C VAL A 285 -23.12 -12.29 14.35
N VAL A 286 -23.87 -11.24 13.99
CA VAL A 286 -23.78 -9.93 14.66
C VAL A 286 -24.14 -10.05 16.14
N ASP A 287 -25.24 -10.71 16.46
CA ASP A 287 -25.71 -10.88 17.84
C ASP A 287 -24.75 -11.74 18.66
N ALA A 288 -24.20 -12.81 18.07
CA ALA A 288 -23.27 -13.70 18.77
C ALA A 288 -21.92 -13.03 19.07
N ILE A 289 -21.38 -12.22 18.15
CA ILE A 289 -20.04 -11.63 18.28
C ILE A 289 -20.09 -10.24 18.89
N PHE A 290 -21.00 -9.39 18.42
CA PHE A 290 -21.07 -7.97 18.77
C PHE A 290 -22.23 -7.62 19.71
N GLY A 291 -23.14 -8.57 19.99
CA GLY A 291 -24.27 -8.37 20.92
C GLY A 291 -23.86 -7.81 22.28
N PRO A 292 -22.80 -8.33 22.94
CA PRO A 292 -22.33 -7.80 24.23
C PRO A 292 -21.90 -6.32 24.19
N LEU A 293 -21.56 -5.79 23.01
CA LEU A 293 -21.11 -4.40 22.85
C LEU A 293 -22.27 -3.40 22.77
N ASN A 294 -23.53 -3.86 22.72
CA ASN A 294 -24.72 -3.00 22.61
C ASN A 294 -24.63 -2.04 21.41
N ILE A 295 -24.38 -2.58 20.21
CA ILE A 295 -24.32 -1.79 18.97
C ILE A 295 -25.67 -1.12 18.72
N PRO A 296 -25.75 0.22 18.66
CA PRO A 296 -27.02 0.92 18.55
C PRO A 296 -27.61 0.77 17.14
N PRO A 297 -28.95 0.73 16.99
CA PRO A 297 -29.58 1.00 15.70
C PRO A 297 -29.29 2.46 15.30
N VAL A 298 -28.85 2.67 14.06
CA VAL A 298 -28.45 4.01 13.58
C VAL A 298 -29.38 4.50 12.48
N HIS A 299 -29.94 5.69 12.68
CA HIS A 299 -30.53 6.51 11.61
C HIS A 299 -29.43 7.40 11.02
N LEU A 300 -29.17 7.28 9.72
CA LEU A 300 -28.02 7.92 9.06
C LEU A 300 -28.09 9.45 9.04
N ASP A 301 -29.29 10.02 9.18
CA ASP A 301 -29.53 11.47 9.26
C ASP A 301 -29.44 12.03 10.69
N ALA A 302 -29.31 11.16 11.70
CA ALA A 302 -29.18 11.58 13.08
C ALA A 302 -27.77 12.18 13.35
N PRO A 303 -27.65 13.07 14.36
CA PRO A 303 -26.35 13.55 14.79
C PRO A 303 -25.40 12.41 15.18
N ARG A 304 -24.12 12.55 14.83
CA ARG A 304 -23.08 11.60 15.21
C ARG A 304 -22.69 11.80 16.68
N PRO A 305 -22.34 10.73 17.40
CA PRO A 305 -21.79 10.86 18.75
C PRO A 305 -20.55 11.75 18.80
N ALA A 306 -20.45 12.53 19.87
CA ALA A 306 -19.31 13.37 20.18
C ALA A 306 -19.01 13.28 21.69
N PRO A 307 -17.74 13.39 22.11
CA PRO A 307 -16.56 13.64 21.30
C PRO A 307 -16.01 12.39 20.60
N HIS A 308 -15.30 12.59 19.48
CA HIS A 308 -14.48 11.57 18.83
C HIS A 308 -13.20 12.24 18.29
N PRO A 309 -12.07 11.53 18.19
CA PRO A 309 -10.83 12.10 17.66
C PRO A 309 -11.03 12.68 16.26
N ALA A 310 -10.43 13.84 15.98
CA ALA A 310 -10.53 14.44 14.66
C ALA A 310 -9.70 13.64 13.64
N LEU A 311 -10.12 13.63 12.37
CA LEU A 311 -9.45 12.86 11.30
C LEU A 311 -7.94 13.12 11.22
N LYS A 312 -7.48 14.36 11.45
CA LYS A 312 -6.06 14.73 11.41
C LYS A 312 -5.23 14.10 12.54
N ASP A 313 -5.88 13.73 13.64
CA ASP A 313 -5.24 13.19 14.84
C ASP A 313 -5.07 11.66 14.69
N LEU A 314 -5.94 11.01 13.89
CA LEU A 314 -5.81 9.60 13.53
C LEU A 314 -4.50 9.32 12.76
N LEU A 315 -3.99 8.08 12.86
CA LEU A 315 -2.80 7.64 12.13
C LEU A 315 -2.94 7.81 10.61
N SER A 316 -3.97 7.20 10.01
CA SER A 316 -4.20 7.25 8.55
C SER A 316 -4.60 8.65 8.07
N GLY A 317 -5.50 9.32 8.78
CA GLY A 317 -6.01 10.65 8.39
C GLY A 317 -4.97 11.76 8.47
N GLY A 318 -4.02 11.70 9.41
CA GLY A 318 -2.91 12.65 9.52
C GLY A 318 -1.67 12.28 8.70
N LEU A 319 -1.58 11.05 8.15
CA LEU A 319 -0.37 10.51 7.54
C LEU A 319 0.21 11.40 6.43
N SER A 320 -0.62 11.90 5.52
CA SER A 320 -0.17 12.75 4.41
C SER A 320 0.42 14.09 4.89
N ALA A 321 -0.07 14.64 6.00
CA ALA A 321 0.50 15.84 6.60
C ALA A 321 1.84 15.54 7.28
N ARG A 322 1.93 14.44 8.04
CA ARG A 322 3.16 13.96 8.68
C ARG A 322 4.26 13.69 7.64
N MET A 323 3.94 12.96 6.57
CA MET A 323 4.85 12.71 5.47
C MET A 323 5.39 14.01 4.87
N ARG A 324 4.52 15.00 4.54
CA ARG A 324 4.94 16.29 3.99
C ARG A 324 5.90 17.05 4.91
N ARG A 325 5.67 17.01 6.22
CA ARG A 325 6.55 17.63 7.22
C ARG A 325 7.93 16.97 7.27
N LEU A 326 7.99 15.66 7.06
CA LEU A 326 9.18 14.82 7.21
C LEU A 326 9.92 14.54 5.89
N VAL A 327 9.41 15.01 4.74
CA VAL A 327 10.07 14.80 3.45
C VAL A 327 11.52 15.31 3.54
N PRO A 328 12.53 14.45 3.26
CA PRO A 328 13.90 14.89 3.19
C PRO A 328 14.08 16.02 2.21
N LYS A 329 14.72 17.10 2.66
CA LYS A 329 15.11 18.18 1.77
C LYS A 329 16.29 17.67 0.94
N ALA A 330 16.02 17.31 -0.31
CA ALA A 330 17.08 17.14 -1.29
C ALA A 330 17.76 18.48 -1.53
N ASP A 331 19.05 18.45 -1.84
CA ASP A 331 19.76 19.62 -2.35
C ASP A 331 19.00 20.19 -3.53
N LYS A 332 18.89 21.52 -3.57
CA LYS A 332 18.33 22.20 -4.72
C LYS A 332 19.21 21.82 -5.92
N PRO A 333 18.66 21.15 -6.95
CA PRO A 333 19.45 20.92 -8.15
C PRO A 333 19.90 22.28 -8.69
N ALA A 334 21.10 22.34 -9.26
CA ALA A 334 21.67 23.60 -9.72
C ALA A 334 20.71 24.31 -10.68
N ALA A 335 20.86 25.63 -10.77
CA ALA A 335 20.01 26.45 -11.63
C ALA A 335 20.06 25.93 -13.08
N SER A 336 18.93 26.03 -13.77
CA SER A 336 18.88 25.72 -15.20
C SER A 336 19.81 26.68 -15.96
N THR A 337 20.58 26.16 -16.91
CA THR A 337 21.34 26.97 -17.85
C THR A 337 20.39 27.62 -18.85
N GLY A 338 20.51 28.93 -19.02
CA GLY A 338 19.72 29.68 -20.01
C GLY A 338 18.29 30.01 -19.60
N SER A 339 17.59 30.74 -20.47
CA SER A 339 16.19 31.16 -20.32
C SER A 339 15.43 31.00 -21.64
N GLY A 340 14.09 30.97 -21.57
CA GLY A 340 13.21 30.84 -22.74
C GLY A 340 12.68 29.42 -22.93
N PRO A 341 11.85 29.16 -23.97
CA PRO A 341 11.27 27.85 -24.23
C PRO A 341 12.33 26.82 -24.66
N ALA A 342 11.94 25.55 -24.69
CA ALA A 342 12.80 24.46 -25.14
C ALA A 342 13.02 24.59 -26.65
N ALA A 343 14.26 24.37 -27.10
CA ALA A 343 14.66 24.53 -28.49
C ALA A 343 15.51 23.33 -28.96
N ALA A 344 15.61 23.19 -30.28
CA ALA A 344 16.57 22.28 -30.91
C ALA A 344 18.00 22.62 -30.46
N GLY A 345 18.80 21.60 -30.15
CA GLY A 345 20.14 21.74 -29.60
C GLY A 345 20.20 21.93 -28.08
N ASP A 346 19.07 22.00 -27.38
CA ASP A 346 19.07 21.99 -25.92
C ASP A 346 19.44 20.60 -25.38
N VAL A 347 20.19 20.58 -24.27
CA VAL A 347 20.44 19.37 -23.48
C VAL A 347 19.84 19.53 -22.10
N TRP A 348 19.08 18.54 -21.67
CA TRP A 348 18.39 18.51 -20.39
C TRP A 348 18.89 17.36 -19.53
N ALA A 349 19.23 17.67 -18.28
CA ALA A 349 19.43 16.69 -17.21
C ALA A 349 18.09 16.25 -16.65
N ILE A 350 17.94 14.94 -16.44
CA ILE A 350 16.73 14.31 -15.94
C ILE A 350 17.06 13.46 -14.72
N ARG A 351 16.46 13.79 -13.57
CA ARG A 351 16.54 12.90 -12.39
C ARG A 351 15.52 11.78 -12.56
N ILE A 352 15.99 10.55 -12.75
CA ILE A 352 15.13 9.38 -12.96
C ILE A 352 14.78 8.69 -11.65
N GLN A 353 15.72 8.61 -10.72
CA GLN A 353 15.51 8.19 -9.33
C GLN A 353 16.49 8.95 -8.40
N PRO A 354 16.33 8.91 -7.07
CA PRO A 354 17.31 9.48 -6.16
C PRO A 354 18.72 8.96 -6.48
N GLY A 355 19.70 9.88 -6.61
CA GLY A 355 21.10 9.52 -6.93
C GLY A 355 21.33 8.98 -8.35
N LYS A 356 20.39 9.15 -9.29
CA LYS A 356 20.57 8.75 -10.70
C LYS A 356 19.99 9.81 -11.63
N TRP A 357 20.87 10.46 -12.38
CA TRP A 357 20.57 11.42 -13.43
C TRP A 357 21.01 10.89 -14.78
N VAL A 358 20.31 11.30 -15.83
CA VAL A 358 20.63 11.03 -17.23
C VAL A 358 20.47 12.32 -18.04
N THR A 359 20.97 12.34 -19.27
CA THR A 359 20.87 13.51 -20.16
C THR A 359 20.08 13.17 -21.41
N VAL A 360 19.34 14.16 -21.90
CA VAL A 360 18.53 14.09 -23.11
C VAL A 360 18.86 15.27 -24.01
N TYR A 361 19.09 15.00 -25.29
CA TYR A 361 19.26 15.98 -26.34
C TYR A 361 17.93 16.22 -27.07
N LEU A 362 17.63 17.48 -27.37
CA LEU A 362 16.46 17.87 -28.16
C LEU A 362 16.88 18.12 -29.62
N HIS A 363 16.42 17.28 -30.53
CA HIS A 363 16.78 17.39 -31.95
C HIS A 363 15.97 18.44 -32.69
N GLU A 364 14.68 18.50 -32.41
CA GLU A 364 13.74 19.40 -33.05
C GLU A 364 12.59 19.74 -32.10
N VAL A 365 11.89 20.83 -32.40
CA VAL A 365 10.67 21.24 -31.69
C VAL A 365 9.58 21.53 -32.72
N GLN A 366 8.43 20.90 -32.54
CA GLN A 366 7.27 21.03 -33.42
C GLN A 366 6.05 21.49 -32.63
N GLU A 367 5.25 22.37 -33.24
CA GLU A 367 3.95 22.78 -32.72
C GLU A 367 2.84 21.83 -33.19
N SER A 368 2.10 21.26 -32.24
CA SER A 368 0.92 20.42 -32.50
C SER A 368 -0.09 20.61 -31.37
N GLY A 369 -0.76 21.76 -31.37
CA GLY A 369 -1.63 22.25 -30.28
C GLY A 369 -0.89 22.66 -29.00
N ARG A 370 0.36 22.23 -28.83
CA ARG A 370 1.36 22.65 -27.83
C ARG A 370 2.76 22.29 -28.37
N PRO A 371 3.86 22.86 -27.83
CA PRO A 371 5.20 22.51 -28.27
C PRO A 371 5.60 21.11 -27.80
N TYR A 372 6.04 20.29 -28.76
CA TYR A 372 6.66 18.99 -28.55
C TYR A 372 8.12 19.04 -28.99
N ALA A 373 9.02 18.55 -28.14
CA ALA A 373 10.43 18.39 -28.47
C ALA A 373 10.74 16.93 -28.78
N TYR A 374 11.50 16.67 -29.83
CA TYR A 374 11.97 15.34 -30.17
C TYR A 374 13.23 15.02 -29.38
N ALA A 375 13.06 14.20 -28.34
CA ALA A 375 14.03 13.91 -27.31
C ALA A 375 14.73 12.57 -27.54
N GLU A 376 16.06 12.55 -27.44
CA GLU A 376 16.89 11.33 -27.47
C GLU A 376 17.81 11.28 -26.24
N PHE A 377 17.93 10.10 -25.63
CA PHE A 377 18.83 9.87 -24.49
C PHE A 377 20.30 9.86 -24.94
N LEU A 378 21.15 10.50 -24.15
CA LEU A 378 22.61 10.49 -24.30
C LEU A 378 23.25 9.45 -23.38
N ALA A 379 24.42 8.94 -23.74
CA ALA A 379 25.10 7.90 -22.99
C ALA A 379 25.51 8.36 -21.59
N GLY A 380 25.41 7.44 -20.61
CA GLY A 380 25.89 7.65 -19.24
C GLY A 380 24.79 7.89 -18.20
N THR A 381 25.14 7.56 -16.95
CA THR A 381 24.35 7.85 -15.75
C THR A 381 25.21 8.62 -14.76
N PHE A 382 24.62 9.57 -14.06
CA PHE A 382 25.34 10.47 -13.15
C PHE A 382 24.77 10.37 -11.74
N PRO A 383 25.61 10.26 -10.70
CA PRO A 383 25.14 10.22 -9.31
C PRO A 383 24.57 11.58 -8.86
N GLU A 384 25.10 12.66 -9.43
CA GLU A 384 24.68 14.04 -9.21
C GLU A 384 24.13 14.66 -10.50
N MET A 385 23.54 15.86 -10.42
CA MET A 385 23.01 16.52 -11.60
C MET A 385 24.17 16.90 -12.54
N PRO A 386 24.22 16.38 -13.77
CA PRO A 386 25.28 16.71 -14.71
C PRO A 386 25.22 18.19 -15.09
N THR A 387 26.38 18.75 -15.42
CA THR A 387 26.56 20.11 -15.93
C THR A 387 26.90 20.07 -17.43
N ALA A 388 27.06 21.23 -18.05
CA ALA A 388 27.49 21.32 -19.45
C ALA A 388 28.81 20.57 -19.74
N LYS A 389 29.68 20.44 -18.73
CA LYS A 389 30.98 19.74 -18.87
C LYS A 389 30.85 18.22 -18.91
N ASP A 390 29.73 17.70 -18.41
CA ASP A 390 29.49 16.27 -18.28
C ASP A 390 28.70 15.70 -19.47
N ILE A 391 28.37 16.53 -20.47
CA ILE A 391 27.59 16.12 -21.64
C ILE A 391 28.41 15.16 -22.50
N VAL A 392 27.88 13.93 -22.63
CA VAL A 392 28.42 12.92 -23.53
C VAL A 392 27.71 13.02 -24.87
N THR A 393 28.48 13.11 -25.97
CA THR A 393 27.92 13.29 -27.33
C THR A 393 27.45 11.99 -27.99
N ALA A 394 27.65 10.84 -27.35
CA ALA A 394 27.15 9.56 -27.83
C ALA A 394 25.68 9.36 -27.43
N VAL A 395 24.88 8.78 -28.32
CA VAL A 395 23.48 8.39 -28.03
C VAL A 395 23.44 7.14 -27.14
N GLN A 396 22.42 7.03 -26.29
CA GLN A 396 22.13 5.81 -25.53
C GLN A 396 21.08 4.97 -26.27
N PRO A 397 21.47 3.89 -26.98
CA PRO A 397 20.51 3.03 -27.65
C PRO A 397 19.72 2.18 -26.64
N ARG A 398 18.53 1.73 -27.06
CA ARG A 398 17.80 0.60 -26.45
C ARG A 398 18.27 -0.71 -27.09
N ARG A 399 17.82 -1.86 -26.56
CA ARG A 399 18.11 -3.19 -27.13
C ARG A 399 17.78 -3.30 -28.63
N THR A 400 16.76 -2.58 -29.09
CA THR A 400 16.28 -2.58 -30.49
C THR A 400 16.84 -1.43 -31.34
N GLY A 401 17.91 -0.76 -30.90
CA GLY A 401 18.58 0.31 -31.65
C GLY A 401 18.36 1.70 -31.07
N ARG A 402 18.50 2.74 -31.88
CA ARG A 402 18.21 4.12 -31.45
C ARG A 402 16.73 4.29 -31.14
N SER A 403 16.42 5.24 -30.26
CA SER A 403 15.06 5.56 -29.88
C SER A 403 14.98 7.01 -29.47
N ALA A 404 14.03 7.72 -30.05
CA ALA A 404 13.71 9.09 -29.73
C ALA A 404 12.19 9.26 -29.70
N THR A 405 11.71 10.25 -28.94
CA THR A 405 10.29 10.42 -28.63
C THR A 405 9.91 11.89 -28.60
N TRP A 406 8.71 12.20 -29.09
CA TRP A 406 8.12 13.52 -29.01
C TRP A 406 7.54 13.76 -27.63
N VAL A 407 8.04 14.76 -26.91
CA VAL A 407 7.58 15.08 -25.55
C VAL A 407 7.20 16.54 -25.38
N HIS A 408 6.09 16.78 -24.70
CA HIS A 408 5.68 18.14 -24.34
C HIS A 408 5.97 18.47 -22.86
N SER A 409 6.03 19.77 -22.56
CA SER A 409 6.13 20.30 -21.18
C SER A 409 7.40 19.90 -20.42
N ILE A 410 8.54 19.82 -21.11
CA ILE A 410 9.85 19.50 -20.51
C ILE A 410 10.23 20.49 -19.40
N GLU A 411 9.93 21.76 -19.61
CA GLU A 411 10.29 22.88 -18.72
C GLU A 411 9.47 22.92 -17.42
N LYS A 412 8.30 22.25 -17.42
CA LYS A 412 7.36 22.27 -16.30
C LYS A 412 7.69 21.23 -15.23
N ARG A 413 8.79 20.48 -15.40
CA ARG A 413 9.12 19.34 -14.54
C ARG A 413 10.17 19.74 -13.50
N PRO A 414 9.85 19.65 -12.18
CA PRO A 414 10.78 20.07 -11.14
C PRO A 414 12.06 19.24 -11.06
N TRP A 415 12.10 18.07 -11.72
CA TRP A 415 13.22 17.12 -11.79
C TRP A 415 13.96 17.13 -13.13
N MET A 416 13.66 18.09 -14.02
CA MET A 416 14.39 18.32 -15.26
C MET A 416 15.07 19.69 -15.20
N ARG A 417 16.30 19.80 -15.69
CA ARG A 417 17.03 21.06 -15.79
C ARG A 417 17.72 21.15 -17.13
N ARG A 418 17.65 22.30 -17.80
CA ARG A 418 18.46 22.55 -18.98
C ARG A 418 19.90 22.74 -18.52
N ILE A 419 20.83 22.08 -19.19
CA ILE A 419 22.25 22.12 -18.82
C ILE A 419 23.11 22.72 -19.94
N ALA A 420 22.62 22.71 -21.19
CA ALA A 420 23.22 23.41 -22.31
C ALA A 420 22.17 23.86 -23.34
N GLN A 421 22.51 24.88 -24.12
CA GLN A 421 21.75 25.37 -25.29
C GLN A 421 22.66 25.35 -26.51
N ALA A 422 22.08 25.18 -27.69
CA ALA A 422 22.82 25.14 -28.97
C ALA A 422 24.00 24.15 -28.95
N HIS A 423 23.82 23.02 -28.26
CA HIS A 423 24.81 21.96 -28.19
C HIS A 423 24.89 21.23 -29.55
N PRO A 424 26.08 20.80 -30.01
CA PRO A 424 26.20 19.99 -31.21
C PRO A 424 25.36 18.71 -31.15
N ALA A 425 24.83 18.29 -32.29
CA ALA A 425 24.04 17.06 -32.39
C ALA A 425 24.87 15.83 -31.98
N PRO A 426 24.27 14.85 -31.30
CA PRO A 426 24.99 13.67 -30.85
C PRO A 426 25.41 12.76 -32.02
N THR A 427 26.56 12.12 -31.87
CA THR A 427 27.15 11.24 -32.88
C THR A 427 26.62 9.81 -32.74
N SER A 428 26.22 9.21 -33.86
CA SER A 428 25.81 7.80 -33.94
C SER A 428 26.02 7.24 -35.35
N GLN A 429 26.47 5.98 -35.45
CA GLN A 429 26.54 5.25 -36.71
C GLN A 429 25.20 4.58 -37.10
N ALA A 430 24.28 4.41 -36.14
CA ALA A 430 22.96 3.87 -36.42
C ALA A 430 22.02 4.94 -37.00
N ALA A 431 21.20 4.52 -37.98
CA ALA A 431 20.19 5.34 -38.60
C ALA A 431 19.23 5.93 -37.57
N TYR A 432 18.74 7.12 -37.88
CA TYR A 432 17.75 7.81 -37.07
C TYR A 432 16.46 6.97 -37.00
N PRO A 433 15.79 6.84 -35.84
CA PRO A 433 14.57 6.05 -35.76
C PRO A 433 13.47 6.67 -36.65
N GLU A 434 12.80 5.84 -37.46
CA GLU A 434 11.64 6.27 -38.25
C GLU A 434 10.44 6.53 -37.33
N GLY A 435 10.23 7.81 -37.00
CA GLY A 435 9.17 8.25 -36.10
C GLY A 435 9.50 8.08 -34.61
N GLY A 436 8.60 8.55 -33.75
CA GLY A 436 8.70 8.43 -32.30
C GLY A 436 7.34 8.49 -31.63
N SER A 437 7.22 7.84 -30.47
CA SER A 437 6.02 7.95 -29.65
C SER A 437 5.80 9.39 -29.20
N TRP A 438 4.54 9.80 -29.08
CA TRP A 438 4.14 11.11 -28.59
C TRP A 438 3.66 11.00 -27.14
N GLY A 439 4.17 11.86 -26.27
CA GLY A 439 3.91 11.75 -24.85
C GLY A 439 4.18 13.02 -24.05
N ALA A 440 3.96 12.93 -22.75
CA ALA A 440 4.35 13.98 -21.81
C ALA A 440 5.78 13.75 -21.33
N ALA A 441 6.54 14.82 -21.05
CA ALA A 441 7.92 14.70 -20.56
C ALA A 441 8.07 13.79 -19.31
N LYS A 442 7.01 13.58 -18.51
CA LYS A 442 6.99 12.64 -17.37
C LYS A 442 7.32 11.20 -17.77
N GLU A 443 7.03 10.81 -19.00
CA GLU A 443 7.26 9.46 -19.53
C GLU A 443 8.74 9.18 -19.77
N LEU A 444 9.58 10.22 -19.95
CA LEU A 444 11.02 10.05 -20.08
C LEU A 444 11.62 9.31 -18.88
N ARG A 445 11.08 9.45 -17.67
CA ARG A 445 11.56 8.65 -16.52
C ARG A 445 11.32 7.17 -16.70
N HIS A 446 10.13 6.80 -17.17
CA HIS A 446 9.78 5.42 -17.43
C HIS A 446 10.58 4.85 -18.61
N LEU A 447 10.73 5.65 -19.68
CA LEU A 447 11.52 5.26 -20.85
C LEU A 447 13.00 5.09 -20.51
N ALA A 448 13.55 5.89 -19.58
CA ALA A 448 14.94 5.75 -19.16
C ALA A 448 15.25 4.32 -18.64
N ASP A 449 14.30 3.64 -18.02
CA ASP A 449 14.51 2.25 -17.58
C ASP A 449 14.81 1.33 -18.78
N TRP A 450 14.23 1.56 -19.95
CA TRP A 450 14.52 0.74 -21.15
C TRP A 450 15.90 1.01 -21.75
N HIS A 451 16.50 2.16 -21.44
CA HIS A 451 17.80 2.60 -21.95
C HIS A 451 18.95 2.31 -20.97
N TYR A 452 18.67 2.33 -19.66
CA TYR A 452 19.67 2.28 -18.59
C TYR A 452 19.40 1.21 -17.51
N ALA A 453 18.44 0.30 -17.72
CA ALA A 453 18.34 -0.92 -16.91
C ALA A 453 19.47 -1.87 -17.34
N ARG A 454 20.58 -1.79 -16.61
CA ARG A 454 21.59 -2.83 -16.49
C ARG A 454 21.94 -2.98 -15.03
#